data_AF-A0AAV8YFK1-F1
#
_entry.id   AF-A0AAV8YFK1-F1
#
_cell.length_a   1.000
_cell.length_b   1.000
_cell.length_c   1.000
_cell.angle_alpha   90.00
_cell.angle_beta   90.00
_cell.angle_gamma   90.00
#
_symmetry.space_group_name_H-M   'P 1'
#
loop_
_entity.id
_entity.type
_entity.pdbx_description
1 polymer ?
#
loop_
_entity_poly.entity_id
_entity_poly.type
_entity_poly.pdbx_seq_one_letter_code
_entity_poly.pdbx_strand_id
1 'polypeptide(L)'
;MAEIVAFCKDSDVSLVVVGPEDPLASGIADVLLAEGISTFGPGKNAAQIESNKDWAKAFMDRHQIPTAKWRSFKNSKEAKDFINK
;
A
#
# COMPACT_ATOMS: atom_id res chain seq x y z
N MET A 1 9.05 -14.03 -3.57
CA MET A 1 9.25 -13.05 -4.66
C MET A 1 10.25 -13.54 -5.70
N ALA A 2 11.40 -14.11 -5.30
CA ALA A 2 12.37 -14.69 -6.23
C ALA A 2 11.77 -15.72 -7.21
N GLU A 3 10.89 -16.61 -6.73
CA GLU A 3 10.20 -17.59 -7.60
C GLU A 3 9.31 -16.93 -8.66
N ILE A 4 8.66 -15.81 -8.34
CA ILE A 4 7.82 -15.07 -9.30
C ILE A 4 8.71 -14.41 -10.36
N VAL A 5 9.83 -13.82 -9.96
CA VAL A 5 10.82 -13.25 -10.88
C VAL A 5 11.36 -14.32 -11.81
N ALA A 6 11.75 -15.48 -11.26
CA ALA A 6 12.26 -16.61 -12.04
C ALA A 6 11.21 -17.08 -13.05
N PHE A 7 9.97 -17.31 -12.60
CA PHE A 7 8.86 -17.69 -13.49
C PHE A 7 8.65 -16.68 -14.63
N CYS A 8 8.70 -15.37 -14.33
CA CYS A 8 8.53 -14.34 -15.36
C CYS A 8 9.65 -14.37 -16.39
N LYS A 9 10.89 -14.60 -15.97
CA LYS A 9 12.05 -14.71 -16.88
C LYS A 9 12.00 -16.00 -17.70
N ASP A 10 11.68 -17.13 -17.07
CA ASP A 10 11.63 -18.43 -17.72
C ASP A 10 10.47 -18.54 -18.73
N SER A 11 9.39 -17.79 -18.51
CA SER A 11 8.19 -17.79 -19.35
C SER A 11 8.11 -16.59 -20.31
N ASP A 12 9.17 -15.79 -20.43
CA ASP A 12 9.22 -14.57 -21.25
C ASP A 12 8.01 -13.63 -21.02
N VAL A 13 7.62 -13.42 -19.76
CA VAL A 13 6.48 -12.59 -19.38
C VAL A 13 6.79 -11.12 -19.69
N SER A 14 5.99 -10.52 -20.58
CA SER A 14 6.17 -9.12 -20.99
C SER A 14 5.55 -8.11 -20.03
N LEU A 15 4.52 -8.48 -19.28
CA LEU A 15 3.82 -7.61 -18.34
C LEU A 15 3.24 -8.43 -17.17
N VAL A 16 3.43 -7.92 -15.95
CA VAL A 16 2.74 -8.41 -14.76
C VAL A 16 1.72 -7.38 -14.29
N VAL A 17 0.49 -7.82 -14.00
CA VAL A 17 -0.55 -7.00 -13.39
C VAL A 17 -0.83 -7.53 -11.99
N VAL A 18 -0.60 -6.71 -10.96
CA VAL A 18 -0.75 -7.13 -9.57
C VAL A 18 -2.09 -6.65 -9.04
N GLY A 19 -3.00 -7.59 -8.80
CA GLY A 19 -4.34 -7.30 -8.27
C GLY A 19 -4.39 -7.16 -6.74
N PRO A 20 -3.89 -8.16 -5.96
CA PRO A 20 -4.04 -8.13 -4.51
C PRO A 20 -3.18 -7.06 -3.83
N GLU A 21 -3.70 -6.49 -2.74
CA GLU A 21 -3.05 -5.42 -1.96
C GLU A 21 -1.83 -5.90 -1.16
N ASP A 22 -1.86 -7.11 -0.59
CA ASP A 22 -0.77 -7.63 0.26
C ASP A 22 0.58 -7.76 -0.49
N PRO A 23 0.64 -8.30 -1.73
CA PRO A 23 1.85 -8.31 -2.53
C PRO A 23 2.37 -6.90 -2.86
N LEU A 24 1.47 -5.94 -3.13
CA LEU A 24 1.82 -4.55 -3.40
C LEU A 24 2.44 -3.89 -2.17
N ALA A 25 1.81 -4.06 -1.00
CA ALA A 25 2.33 -3.60 0.29
C ALA A 25 3.67 -4.26 0.66
N SER A 26 3.90 -5.48 0.16
CA SER A 26 5.17 -6.21 0.31
C SER A 26 6.25 -5.78 -0.68
N GLY A 27 5.91 -4.99 -1.71
CA GLY A 27 6.85 -4.42 -2.68
C GLY A 27 7.10 -5.26 -3.93
N ILE A 28 6.17 -6.12 -4.35
CA ILE A 28 6.36 -6.97 -5.52
C ILE A 28 6.58 -6.17 -6.81
N ALA A 29 5.88 -5.04 -6.95
CA ALA A 29 6.00 -4.17 -8.11
C ALA A 29 7.40 -3.56 -8.21
N ASP A 30 7.98 -3.13 -7.09
CA ASP A 30 9.34 -2.59 -7.05
C ASP A 30 10.37 -3.65 -7.45
N VAL A 31 10.21 -4.88 -6.95
CA VAL A 31 11.10 -6.01 -7.26
C VAL A 31 11.04 -6.36 -8.74
N LEU A 32 9.85 -6.50 -9.33
CA LEU A 32 9.70 -6.85 -10.75
C LEU A 32 10.23 -5.75 -11.67
N LEU A 33 9.96 -4.48 -11.35
CA LEU A 33 10.50 -3.34 -12.10
C LEU A 33 12.04 -3.27 -12.04
N ALA A 34 12.63 -3.54 -10.87
CA ALA A 34 14.08 -3.59 -10.71
C ALA A 34 14.74 -4.72 -11.54
N GLU A 35 14.00 -5.80 -11.80
CA GLU A 35 14.42 -6.92 -12.63
C GLU A 35 14.13 -6.72 -14.13
N GLY A 36 13.66 -5.52 -14.52
CA GLY A 36 13.36 -5.17 -15.91
C GLY A 36 12.03 -5.72 -16.44
N ILE A 37 11.17 -6.27 -15.57
CA ILE A 37 9.86 -6.81 -15.96
C ILE A 37 8.84 -5.68 -15.84
N SER A 38 8.18 -5.33 -16.95
CA SER A 38 7.12 -4.31 -16.93
C SER A 38 6.01 -4.76 -15.97
N THR A 39 5.62 -3.87 -15.06
CA THR A 39 4.66 -4.20 -14.01
C THR A 39 3.66 -3.08 -13.82
N PHE A 40 2.37 -3.44 -13.80
CA PHE A 40 1.27 -2.57 -13.44
C PHE A 40 0.83 -2.83 -12.00
N GLY A 41 0.97 -1.80 -11.17
CA GLY A 41 0.65 -1.81 -9.75
C GLY A 41 1.51 -0.78 -9.01
N PRO A 42 1.06 -0.23 -7.88
CA PRO A 42 1.84 0.70 -7.10
C PRO A 42 3.08 0.03 -6.48
N GLY A 43 4.20 0.77 -6.41
CA GLY A 43 5.33 0.40 -5.56
C GLY A 43 4.95 0.42 -4.07
N LYS A 44 5.77 -0.19 -3.22
CA LYS A 44 5.53 -0.38 -1.78
C LYS A 44 5.12 0.90 -1.06
N ASN A 45 5.81 2.01 -1.36
CA ASN A 45 5.54 3.29 -0.72
C ASN A 45 4.17 3.86 -1.12
N ALA A 46 3.79 3.72 -2.38
CA ALA A 46 2.48 4.17 -2.86
C ALA A 46 1.34 3.24 -2.38
N ALA A 47 1.61 1.93 -2.27
CA ALA A 47 0.66 0.94 -1.78
C ALA A 47 0.21 1.19 -0.32
N GLN A 48 0.92 2.04 0.45
CA GLN A 48 0.50 2.45 1.79
C GLN A 48 -0.85 3.17 1.81
N ILE A 49 -1.25 3.82 0.70
CA ILE A 49 -2.54 4.51 0.62
C ILE A 49 -3.73 3.55 0.74
N GLU A 50 -3.56 2.30 0.29
CA GLU A 50 -4.59 1.25 0.35
C GLU A 50 -4.35 0.28 1.52
N SER A 51 -3.09 0.01 1.88
CA SER A 51 -2.74 -1.00 2.89
C SER A 51 -2.57 -0.48 4.33
N ASN A 52 -2.42 0.83 4.55
CA ASN A 52 -2.23 1.40 5.89
C ASN A 52 -3.19 2.55 6.16
N LYS A 53 -4.21 2.27 6.97
CA LYS A 53 -5.28 3.22 7.31
C LYS A 53 -4.78 4.48 8.02
N ASP A 54 -3.84 4.33 8.96
CA ASP A 54 -3.28 5.47 9.69
C ASP A 54 -2.45 6.36 8.75
N TRP A 55 -1.65 5.75 7.88
CA TRP A 55 -0.86 6.47 6.89
C TRP A 55 -1.75 7.19 5.87
N ALA A 56 -2.76 6.50 5.33
CA ALA A 56 -3.68 7.04 4.34
C ALA A 56 -4.45 8.23 4.91
N LYS A 57 -4.94 8.12 6.14
CA LYS A 57 -5.64 9.21 6.82
C LYS A 57 -4.71 10.39 7.13
N ALA A 58 -3.48 10.14 7.57
CA ALA A 58 -2.49 11.20 7.75
C ALA A 58 -2.11 11.86 6.41
N PHE A 59 -2.05 11.11 5.31
CA PHE A 59 -1.84 11.66 3.96
C PHE A 59 -2.98 12.59 3.56
N MET A 60 -4.23 12.16 3.77
CA MET A 60 -5.40 12.99 3.49
C MET A 60 -5.38 14.30 4.29
N ASP A 61 -5.06 14.25 5.59
CA ASP A 61 -4.96 15.44 6.43
C ASP A 61 -3.85 16.40 5.95
N ARG A 62 -2.65 15.88 5.66
CA ARG A 62 -1.50 16.68 5.19
C ARG A 62 -1.77 17.40 3.87
N HIS A 63 -2.57 16.79 3.00
CA HIS A 63 -2.89 17.30 1.67
C HIS A 63 -4.30 17.92 1.57
N GLN A 64 -4.98 18.12 2.70
CA GLN A 64 -6.32 18.71 2.76
C GLN A 64 -7.36 17.98 1.88
N ILE A 65 -7.21 16.66 1.75
CA ILE A 65 -8.17 15.81 1.03
C ILE A 65 -9.34 15.51 1.95
N PRO A 66 -10.60 15.83 1.57
CA PRO A 66 -11.76 15.59 2.41
C PRO A 66 -11.90 14.12 2.82
N THR A 67 -12.04 13.88 4.12
CA THR A 67 -12.23 12.54 4.68
C THR A 67 -12.99 12.61 6.01
N ALA A 68 -13.58 11.49 6.44
CA ALA A 68 -14.27 11.45 7.73
C ALA A 68 -13.30 11.74 8.90
N LYS A 69 -13.78 12.51 9.90
CA LYS A 69 -13.08 12.82 11.17
C LYS A 69 -12.52 11.53 11.77
N TRP A 70 -11.24 11.52 12.10
CA TRP A 70 -10.53 10.32 12.56
C TRP A 70 -9.45 10.70 13.57
N ARG A 71 -9.00 9.71 14.34
CA ARG A 71 -7.80 9.77 15.18
C ARG A 71 -7.43 8.35 15.61
N SER A 72 -6.14 8.07 15.77
CA SER A 72 -5.64 6.79 16.30
C SER A 72 -5.31 6.93 17.78
N PHE A 73 -5.65 5.91 18.57
CA PHE A 73 -5.54 5.94 20.03
C PHE A 73 -4.82 4.69 20.52
N LYS A 74 -4.03 4.85 21.59
CA LYS A 74 -3.47 3.72 22.36
C LYS A 74 -4.17 3.54 23.71
N ASN A 75 -5.04 4.48 24.08
CA ASN A 75 -5.71 4.55 25.37
C ASN A 75 -7.23 4.65 25.17
N SER A 76 -7.99 3.82 25.90
CA SER A 76 -9.46 3.80 25.81
C SER A 76 -10.10 5.08 26.34
N LYS A 77 -9.46 5.79 27.29
CA LYS A 77 -9.95 7.08 27.80
C LYS A 77 -9.96 8.14 26.69
N GLU A 78 -8.84 8.30 25.99
CA GLU A 78 -8.71 9.28 24.90
C GLU A 78 -9.68 9.01 23.75
N ALA A 79 -9.92 7.73 23.43
CA ALA A 79 -10.88 7.34 22.42
C ALA A 79 -12.33 7.74 22.80
N LYS A 80 -12.72 7.54 24.07
CA LYS A 80 -14.04 7.96 24.58
C LYS A 80 -14.21 9.48 24.55
N ASP A 81 -13.18 10.21 24.97
CA ASP A 81 -13.20 11.68 24.98
C ASP A 81 -13.34 12.26 23.56
N PHE A 82 -12.83 11.57 22.54
CA PHE A 82 -12.97 11.99 21.14
C PHE A 82 -14.38 11.81 20.57
N ILE A 83 -15.10 10.78 21.02
CA ILE A 83 -16.47 10.48 20.59
C ILE A 83 -17.47 11.43 21.27
N ASN A 84 -17.24 11.77 22.54
CA ASN A 84 -18.12 12.65 23.32
C ASN A 84 -17.97 14.14 22.99
N LYS A 85 -17.21 14.49 21.94
CA LYS A 85 -16.98 15.85 21.43
C LYS A 85 -17.64 16.06 20.07
#